data_AF-A0A0L7K3J7-F1
#
_entry.id   AF-A0A0L7K3J7-F1
#
_cell.length_a   1.000
_cell.length_b   1.000
_cell.length_c   1.000
_cell.angle_alpha   90.00
_cell.angle_beta   90.00
_cell.angle_gamma   90.00
#
_symmetry.space_group_name_H-M   'P 1'
#
loop_
_entity.id
_entity.type
_entity.pdbx_description
1 polymer ?
#
loop_
_entity_poly.entity_id
_entity_poly.type
_entity_poly.pdbx_seq_one_letter_code
_entity_poly.pdbx_strand_id
1 'polypeptide(L)'
;MDMSILIQSEWIIRGYDENNNQHSARESRALGRFVESKSEDLEYYLSFHSYGQFIIIPYAFSKTHAENYDETQEMGLRAAYKIRSFNNKSYAVGTAYDTVGYTVGGSSTCW
;
A
#
# COMPACT_ATOMS: atom_id res chain seq x y z
N MET A 1 17.84 6.81 -9.29
CA MET A 1 16.38 6.78 -9.50
C MET A 1 15.73 6.99 -8.16
N ASP A 2 14.78 7.92 -8.08
CA ASP A 2 14.07 8.22 -6.83
C ASP A 2 12.88 7.26 -6.71
N MET A 3 13.08 6.22 -5.92
CA MET A 3 12.06 5.21 -5.62
C MET A 3 11.00 5.82 -4.70
N SER A 4 9.80 5.27 -4.72
CA SER A 4 8.79 5.51 -3.68
C SER A 4 8.45 4.13 -3.14
N ILE A 5 8.29 3.98 -1.82
CA ILE A 5 7.83 2.70 -1.26
C ILE A 5 6.34 2.89 -1.02
N LEU A 6 5.64 2.98 -2.14
CA LEU A 6 4.21 3.09 -2.15
C LEU A 6 3.62 1.72 -1.78
N ILE A 7 3.09 1.60 -0.56
CA ILE A 7 1.92 0.75 -0.30
C ILE A 7 0.72 1.53 -0.86
N GLN A 8 0.63 1.67 -2.19
CA GLN A 8 -0.48 2.37 -2.83
C GLN A 8 -0.78 1.77 -4.18
N SER A 9 -1.99 1.96 -4.66
CA SER A 9 -2.36 1.63 -6.03
C SER A 9 -3.29 2.70 -6.56
N GLU A 10 -2.96 3.29 -7.69
CA GLU A 10 -3.92 3.64 -8.74
C GLU A 10 -3.10 3.35 -10.01
N TRP A 11 -3.22 2.18 -10.65
CA TRP A 11 -4.12 1.93 -11.77
C TRP A 11 -4.31 0.41 -12.05
N ILE A 12 -4.10 -0.44 -11.06
CA ILE A 12 -4.40 -1.87 -11.18
C ILE A 12 -5.48 -2.19 -10.15
N ILE A 13 -6.62 -2.70 -10.63
CA ILE A 13 -7.86 -3.06 -9.92
C ILE A 13 -8.86 -1.92 -9.61
N ARG A 14 -9.26 -1.15 -10.64
CA ARG A 14 -10.71 -0.92 -10.87
C ARG A 14 -11.33 -2.02 -11.75
N GLY A 15 -10.68 -3.17 -11.80
CA GLY A 15 -11.20 -4.35 -12.48
C GLY A 15 -12.27 -4.99 -11.62
N TYR A 16 -13.44 -4.36 -11.57
CA TYR A 16 -14.67 -5.10 -11.44
C TYR A 16 -14.96 -5.68 -12.83
N ASP A 17 -15.24 -6.98 -12.94
CA ASP A 17 -15.78 -7.49 -14.20
C ASP A 17 -17.18 -6.90 -14.44
N GLU A 18 -17.78 -7.17 -15.59
CA GLU A 18 -19.15 -6.75 -15.92
C GLU A 18 -20.20 -7.18 -14.87
N ASN A 19 -19.85 -8.11 -13.98
CA ASN A 19 -20.69 -8.64 -12.92
C ASN A 19 -20.33 -8.10 -11.52
N ASN A 20 -19.48 -7.07 -11.45
CA ASN A 20 -19.02 -6.47 -10.21
C ASN A 20 -18.20 -7.42 -9.30
N ASN A 21 -17.41 -8.33 -9.90
CA ASN A 21 -16.45 -9.15 -9.16
C ASN A 21 -15.06 -8.50 -9.05
N GLN A 22 -14.49 -8.49 -7.84
CA GLN A 22 -13.10 -8.09 -7.60
C GLN A 22 -12.12 -9.08 -8.28
N HIS A 23 -10.87 -8.65 -8.50
CA HIS A 23 -9.85 -9.45 -9.20
C HIS A 23 -10.27 -9.89 -10.62
N SER A 24 -10.87 -8.99 -11.40
CA SER A 24 -11.23 -9.29 -12.80
C SER A 24 -10.00 -9.47 -13.70
N ALA A 25 -8.93 -8.71 -13.44
CA ALA A 25 -7.63 -8.89 -14.10
C ALA A 25 -6.99 -10.22 -13.69
N ARG A 26 -6.46 -10.96 -14.66
CA ARG A 26 -5.91 -12.31 -14.46
C ARG A 26 -4.70 -12.29 -13.53
N GLU A 27 -3.90 -11.24 -13.62
CA GLU A 27 -2.72 -10.97 -12.80
C GLU A 27 -3.13 -10.73 -11.33
N SER A 28 -4.12 -9.87 -11.11
CA SER A 28 -4.66 -9.56 -9.78
C SER A 28 -5.34 -10.76 -9.14
N ARG A 29 -5.98 -11.62 -9.94
CA ARG A 29 -6.56 -12.88 -9.47
C ARG A 29 -5.50 -13.90 -9.09
N ALA A 30 -4.45 -14.03 -9.89
CA ALA A 30 -3.35 -14.93 -9.59
C ALA A 30 -2.63 -14.51 -8.31
N LEU A 31 -2.36 -13.21 -8.15
CA LEU A 31 -1.75 -12.68 -6.93
C LEU A 31 -2.65 -12.83 -5.70
N GLY A 32 -3.95 -12.50 -5.82
CA GLY A 32 -4.92 -12.67 -4.73
C GLY A 32 -4.98 -14.13 -4.25
N ARG A 33 -5.08 -15.09 -5.18
CA ARG A 33 -5.06 -16.53 -4.85
C ARG A 33 -3.75 -16.97 -4.19
N PHE A 34 -2.62 -16.44 -4.65
CA PHE A 34 -1.32 -16.76 -4.06
C PHE A 34 -1.23 -16.25 -2.61
N VAL A 35 -1.60 -14.99 -2.37
CA VAL A 35 -1.63 -14.38 -1.03
C VAL A 35 -2.59 -15.15 -0.11
N GLU A 36 -3.80 -15.45 -0.59
CA GLU A 36 -4.79 -16.23 0.16
C GLU A 36 -4.26 -17.62 0.53
N SER A 37 -3.58 -18.31 -0.41
CA SER A 37 -2.96 -19.62 -0.16
C SER A 37 -1.80 -19.61 0.84
N LYS A 38 -1.33 -18.41 1.22
CA LYS A 38 -0.24 -18.18 2.17
C LYS A 38 -0.69 -17.37 3.40
N SER A 39 -1.98 -17.09 3.54
CA SER A 39 -2.52 -16.17 4.54
C SER A 39 -2.18 -16.55 5.99
N GLU A 40 -2.04 -17.84 6.29
CA GLU A 40 -1.66 -18.32 7.63
C GLU A 40 -0.18 -18.03 7.98
N ASP A 41 0.69 -17.93 6.98
CA ASP A 41 2.15 -17.75 7.15
C ASP A 41 2.64 -16.35 6.70
N LEU A 42 1.78 -15.55 6.06
CA LEU A 42 2.15 -14.26 5.48
C LEU A 42 2.03 -13.13 6.50
N GLU A 43 3.16 -12.71 7.05
CA GLU A 43 3.21 -11.65 8.06
C GLU A 43 3.19 -10.23 7.45
N TYR A 44 3.81 -10.03 6.29
CA TYR A 44 3.96 -8.71 5.68
C TYR A 44 3.72 -8.74 4.17
N TYR A 45 3.02 -7.72 3.67
CA TYR A 45 2.81 -7.46 2.25
C TYR A 45 3.33 -6.07 1.89
N LEU A 46 4.29 -6.03 0.95
CA LEU A 46 4.88 -4.79 0.44
C LEU A 46 4.59 -4.67 -1.06
N SER A 47 4.03 -3.53 -1.46
CA SER A 47 3.93 -3.13 -2.86
C SER A 47 4.93 -2.01 -3.14
N PHE A 48 5.44 -1.92 -4.37
CA PHE A 48 6.39 -0.90 -4.77
C PHE A 48 5.86 -0.16 -6.00
N HIS A 49 5.84 1.17 -5.92
CA HIS A 49 5.44 2.03 -7.05
C HIS A 49 6.33 3.26 -7.13
N SER A 50 6.26 3.98 -8.24
CA SER A 50 6.89 5.28 -8.42
C SER A 50 5.88 6.26 -9.03
N TYR A 51 5.95 7.57 -8.75
CA TYR A 51 6.92 8.35 -7.96
C TYR A 51 6.24 9.12 -6.79
N GLY A 52 6.99 9.80 -5.94
CA GLY A 52 6.45 10.67 -4.87
C GLY A 52 7.21 10.67 -3.52
N GLN A 53 8.07 9.69 -3.27
CA GLN A 53 8.76 9.46 -2.00
C GLN A 53 7.80 9.35 -0.81
N PHE A 54 6.78 8.50 -0.96
CA PHE A 54 5.83 8.18 0.10
C PHE A 54 6.08 6.76 0.61
N ILE A 55 5.88 6.57 1.92
CA ILE A 55 5.59 5.28 2.55
C ILE A 55 4.16 5.34 3.00
N ILE A 56 3.28 4.73 2.21
CA ILE A 56 1.85 4.74 2.51
C ILE A 56 1.57 3.57 3.45
N ILE A 57 0.60 3.70 4.35
CA ILE A 57 0.18 2.62 5.25
C ILE A 57 -1.34 2.47 5.20
N PRO A 58 -1.91 1.30 5.54
CA PRO A 58 -3.34 1.10 5.51
C PRO A 58 -4.10 2.00 6.50
N TYR A 59 -5.39 2.30 6.28
CA TYR A 59 -6.16 2.00 5.08
C TYR A 59 -6.20 3.18 4.12
N ALA A 60 -6.13 2.90 2.82
CA ALA A 60 -6.16 3.93 1.78
C ALA A 60 -7.58 4.44 1.47
N PHE A 61 -8.61 3.64 1.72
CA PHE A 61 -10.01 3.98 1.40
C PHE A 61 -10.72 4.79 2.49
N SER A 62 -10.12 4.93 3.67
CA SER A 62 -10.70 5.67 4.79
C SER A 62 -9.93 6.96 5.07
N LYS A 63 -10.64 7.95 5.61
CA LYS A 63 -10.04 9.14 6.22
C LYS A 63 -9.73 8.94 7.70
N THR A 64 -10.33 7.94 8.33
CA THR A 64 -10.09 7.60 9.73
C THR A 64 -8.98 6.57 9.83
N HIS A 65 -8.10 6.76 10.81
CA HIS A 65 -7.06 5.80 11.12
C HIS A 65 -7.65 4.53 11.75
N ALA A 66 -7.04 3.39 11.47
CA ALA A 66 -7.39 2.10 12.07
C ALA A 66 -6.78 1.96 13.48
N GLU A 67 -7.24 0.98 14.25
CA GLU A 67 -6.77 0.75 15.62
C GLU A 67 -5.25 0.52 15.70
N ASN A 68 -4.65 -0.12 14.69
CA ASN A 68 -3.21 -0.42 14.62
C ASN A 68 -2.39 0.64 13.84
N TYR A 69 -2.95 1.83 13.62
CA TYR A 69 -2.29 2.88 12.85
C TYR A 69 -0.94 3.27 13.44
N ASP A 70 -0.88 3.53 14.75
CA ASP A 70 0.34 4.03 15.41
C ASP A 70 1.50 3.05 15.26
N GLU A 71 1.25 1.74 15.44
CA GLU A 71 2.24 0.69 15.25
C GLU A 71 2.77 0.66 13.82
N THR A 72 1.85 0.73 12.84
CA THR A 72 2.20 0.67 11.42
C THR A 72 2.93 1.95 10.97
N GLN A 73 2.53 3.11 11.50
CA GLN A 73 3.19 4.38 11.25
C GLN A 73 4.61 4.38 11.82
N GLU A 74 4.80 3.85 13.03
CA GLU A 74 6.13 3.74 13.62
C GLU A 74 7.07 2.87 12.75
N MET A 75 6.58 1.73 12.26
CA MET A 75 7.33 0.88 11.33
C MET A 75 7.73 1.64 10.05
N GLY A 76 6.79 2.39 9.46
CA GLY A 76 7.04 3.22 8.29
C GLY A 76 8.06 4.33 8.55
N LEU A 77 7.99 5.01 9.70
CA LEU A 77 8.93 6.05 10.09
C LEU A 77 10.34 5.50 10.29
N ARG A 78 10.48 4.31 10.89
CA ARG A 78 11.77 3.62 11.03
C ARG A 78 12.36 3.28 9.65
N ALA A 79 11.54 2.81 8.71
CA ALA A 79 11.96 2.55 7.34
C ALA A 79 12.41 3.84 6.61
N ALA A 80 11.62 4.92 6.70
CA ALA A 80 11.95 6.22 6.13
C ALA A 80 13.27 6.77 6.69
N TYR A 81 13.50 6.63 8.00
CA TYR A 81 14.76 7.01 8.65
C TYR A 81 15.95 6.23 8.09
N LYS A 82 15.82 4.92 7.91
CA LYS A 82 16.89 4.08 7.33
C LYS A 82 17.21 4.47 5.90
N ILE A 83 16.19 4.72 5.07
CA ILE A 83 16.40 5.20 3.70
C ILE A 83 17.16 6.52 3.70
N ARG A 84 16.72 7.48 4.52
CA ARG A 84 17.38 8.78 4.65
C ARG A 84 18.83 8.64 5.10
N SER A 85 19.12 7.75 6.06
CA SER A 85 20.49 7.52 6.53
C SER A 85 21.42 6.96 5.45
N PHE A 86 20.87 6.22 4.49
CA PHE A 86 21.64 5.58 3.42
C PHE A 86 21.92 6.51 2.24
N ASN A 87 20.93 7.29 1.79
CA ASN A 87 21.04 8.09 0.56
C ASN A 87 20.46 9.50 0.65
N ASN A 88 20.18 10.00 1.86
CA ASN A 88 19.63 11.31 2.16
C ASN A 88 18.25 11.62 1.53
N LYS A 89 17.53 10.60 1.05
CA LYS A 89 16.16 10.76 0.55
C LYS A 89 15.17 10.73 1.71
N SER A 90 14.28 11.73 1.76
CA SER A 90 13.24 11.86 2.79
C SER A 90 11.91 11.40 2.24
N TYR A 91 11.19 10.60 3.03
CA TYR A 91 9.89 10.06 2.66
C TYR A 91 8.83 10.50 3.65
N ALA A 92 7.66 10.90 3.16
CA ALA A 92 6.51 11.13 4.04
C ALA A 92 5.79 9.80 4.32
N VAL A 93 5.33 9.62 5.57
CA VAL A 93 4.73 8.38 6.06
C VAL A 93 3.32 8.66 6.56
N GLY A 94 2.35 7.85 6.17
CA GLY A 94 0.96 7.97 6.62
C GLY A 94 -0.02 7.23 5.73
N THR A 95 -1.32 7.35 5.99
CA THR A 95 -2.35 6.82 5.08
C THR A 95 -2.31 7.52 3.71
N ALA A 96 -3.07 7.01 2.74
CA ALA A 96 -3.26 7.71 1.46
C ALA A 96 -3.79 9.14 1.71
N TYR A 97 -4.73 9.31 2.65
CA TYR A 97 -5.24 10.64 2.96
C TYR A 97 -4.18 11.55 3.59
N ASP A 98 -3.35 11.03 4.51
CA ASP A 98 -2.29 11.81 5.17
C ASP A 98 -1.17 12.25 4.21
N THR A 99 -0.90 11.46 3.17
CA THR A 99 0.24 11.66 2.26
C THR A 99 -0.16 12.30 0.94
N VAL A 100 -1.07 11.66 0.19
CA VAL A 100 -1.50 12.14 -1.13
C VAL A 100 -2.72 13.05 -1.08
N GLY A 101 -3.42 13.12 0.06
CA GLY A 101 -4.54 14.04 0.28
C GLY A 101 -5.91 13.54 -0.17
N TYR A 102 -6.02 12.28 -0.60
CA TYR A 102 -7.29 11.68 -1.04
C TYR A 102 -7.37 10.18 -0.70
N THR A 103 -8.59 9.67 -0.63
CA THR A 103 -8.88 8.25 -0.39
C THR A 103 -8.90 7.46 -1.69
N VAL A 104 -8.48 6.20 -1.62
CA VAL A 104 -8.31 5.29 -2.76
C VAL A 104 -8.94 3.94 -2.43
N GLY A 105 -9.77 3.42 -3.34
CA GLY A 105 -10.41 2.10 -3.22
C GLY A 105 -9.76 1.06 -4.14
N GLY A 106 -9.91 -0.22 -3.81
CA GLY A 106 -9.38 -1.32 -4.63
C GLY A 106 -7.87 -1.54 -4.50
N SER A 107 -7.26 -1.06 -3.42
CA SER A 107 -5.82 -1.14 -3.24
C SER A 107 -5.32 -2.47 -2.76
N SER A 108 -4.15 -2.86 -3.27
CA SER A 108 -3.59 -4.19 -2.97
C SER A 108 -3.18 -4.44 -1.55
N THR A 109 -3.08 -3.36 -0.82
CA THR A 109 -2.60 -3.31 0.55
C THR A 109 -3.76 -3.12 1.53
N CYS A 110 -4.99 -3.08 1.05
CA CYS A 110 -6.20 -2.73 1.79
C CYS A 110 -7.38 -3.68 1.52
N TRP A 111 -7.17 -4.82 0.84
CA TRP A 111 -8.18 -5.87 0.67
C TRP A 111 -8.04 -6.97 1.72
#